data_AF-A0A9D8QJL8-F1
#
_entry.id   AF-A0A9D8QJL8-F1
#
_cell.length_a   1.000
_cell.length_b   1.000
_cell.length_c   1.000
_cell.angle_alpha   90.00
_cell.angle_beta   90.00
_cell.angle_gamma   90.00
#
_symmetry.space_group_name_H-M   'P 1'
#
loop_
_entity.id
_entity.type
_entity.pdbx_description
1 polymer ?
#
loop_
_entity_poly.entity_id
_entity_poly.type
_entity_poly.pdbx_seq_one_letter_code
_entity_poly.pdbx_strand_id
1 'polypeptide(L)' 'MDANRDRDARQTYDRQHVVDLLRRTGHPQAADQASRVLPNPVDVDQAWAFCRRHDIQLDDLISGMGGSP' A
#
# COMPACT_ATOMS: atom_id res chain seq x y z
N MET A 1 16.43 -20.34 -15.18
CA MET A 1 15.69 -20.13 -13.91
C MET A 1 16.54 -19.15 -13.14
N ASP A 2 16.44 -17.90 -13.55
CA ASP A 2 17.44 -16.90 -13.24
C ASP A 2 17.01 -16.14 -12.01
N ALA A 3 17.99 -15.99 -11.13
CA ALA A 3 17.89 -15.41 -9.82
C ALA A 3 17.19 -14.05 -9.90
N ASN A 4 15.94 -14.03 -9.45
CA ASN A 4 15.18 -12.85 -9.08
C ASN A 4 15.90 -12.20 -7.87
N ARG A 5 16.94 -11.43 -8.18
CA ARG A 5 17.96 -10.95 -7.25
C ARG A 5 17.78 -9.47 -6.91
N ASP A 6 16.55 -8.96 -6.86
CA ASP A 6 16.29 -7.54 -6.51
C ASP A 6 14.99 -7.32 -5.69
N ARG A 7 14.44 -8.36 -5.03
CA ARG A 7 13.21 -8.24 -4.21
C ARG A 7 13.40 -7.68 -2.79
N ASP A 8 14.53 -7.02 -2.51
CA ASP A 8 14.80 -6.41 -1.19
C ASP A 8 15.03 -4.89 -1.27
N ALA A 9 14.80 -4.26 -2.42
CA ALA A 9 14.54 -2.82 -2.41
C ALA A 9 13.14 -2.62 -1.82
N ARG A 10 13.06 -2.36 -0.50
CA ARG A 10 11.85 -1.88 0.20
C ARG A 10 11.09 -0.91 -0.70
N GLN A 11 10.05 -1.39 -1.39
CA GLN A 11 9.30 -0.56 -2.32
C GLN A 11 8.51 0.43 -1.48
N THR A 12 8.93 1.69 -1.55
CA THR A 12 8.28 2.76 -0.83
C THR A 12 7.41 3.59 -1.76
N TYR A 13 6.16 3.84 -1.36
CA TYR A 13 5.21 4.68 -2.07
C TYR A 13 5.03 5.99 -1.33
N ASP A 14 4.62 7.02 -2.06
CA ASP A 14 4.17 8.25 -1.41
C ASP A 14 2.89 7.96 -0.60
N ARG A 15 2.81 8.49 0.61
CA ARG A 15 1.64 8.32 1.48
C ARG A 15 0.34 8.76 0.81
N GLN A 16 0.39 9.84 0.03
CA GLN A 16 -0.77 10.36 -0.68
C GLN A 16 -1.28 9.37 -1.71
N HIS A 17 -0.39 8.61 -2.35
CA HIS A 17 -0.78 7.54 -3.28
C HIS A 17 -1.62 6.46 -2.57
N VAL A 18 -1.22 6.03 -1.37
CA VAL A 18 -1.99 5.05 -0.57
C VAL A 18 -3.33 5.63 -0.12
N VAL A 19 -3.36 6.89 0.30
CA VAL A 19 -4.60 7.59 0.70
C VAL A 19 -5.58 7.68 -0.47
N ASP A 20 -5.11 8.07 -1.65
CA ASP A 20 -5.95 8.22 -2.83
C ASP A 20 -6.50 6.86 -3.29
N LEU A 21 -5.68 5.81 -3.21
CA LEU A 21 -6.10 4.45 -3.53
C LEU A 21 -7.21 3.96 -2.58
N LEU A 22 -7.05 4.17 -1.26
CA LEU A 22 -8.08 3.87 -0.26
C LEU A 22 -9.38 4.64 -0.48
N ARG A 23 -9.31 5.91 -0.93
CA ARG A 23 -10.52 6.68 -1.28
C ARG A 23 -11.21 6.09 -2.51
N ARG A 24 -10.44 5.72 -3.54
CA ARG A 24 -10.97 5.15 -4.79
C ARG A 24 -11.63 3.79 -4.60
N THR A 25 -11.11 2.97 -3.69
CA THR A 25 -11.65 1.63 -3.39
C THR A 25 -12.82 1.64 -2.41
N GLY A 26 -13.32 2.82 -2.02
CA GLY A 26 -14.49 2.92 -1.15
C GLY A 26 -14.18 2.86 0.35
N HIS A 27 -12.93 3.10 0.75
CA HIS A 27 -12.49 3.16 2.15
C HIS A 27 -12.07 4.59 2.58
N PRO A 28 -12.94 5.61 2.48
CA PRO A 28 -12.58 7.00 2.80
C PRO A 28 -12.14 7.17 4.26
N GLN A 29 -12.78 6.46 5.21
CA GLN A 29 -12.40 6.52 6.62
C GLN A 29 -10.99 5.96 6.87
N ALA A 30 -10.63 4.87 6.18
CA ALA A 30 -9.28 4.32 6.25
C ALA A 30 -8.27 5.24 5.57
N ALA A 31 -8.65 5.93 4.50
CA ALA A 31 -7.80 6.93 3.85
C ALA A 31 -7.49 8.12 4.77
N ASP A 32 -8.49 8.64 5.47
CA ASP A 32 -8.29 9.70 6.47
C ASP A 32 -7.36 9.24 7.59
N GLN A 33 -7.51 8.01 8.06
CA GLN A 33 -6.61 7.46 9.06
C GLN A 33 -5.20 7.23 8.50
N ALA A 34 -5.07 6.69 7.29
CA ALA A 34 -3.80 6.49 6.60
C ALA A 34 -3.03 7.81 6.46
N SER A 35 -3.71 8.90 6.12
CA SER A 35 -3.10 10.23 5.98
C SER A 35 -2.46 10.76 7.28
N ARG A 36 -2.92 10.28 8.44
CA ARG A 36 -2.45 10.71 9.76
C ARG A 36 -1.43 9.74 10.36
N VAL A 37 -1.62 8.44 10.12
CA VAL A 37 -0.90 7.38 10.82
C VAL A 37 0.26 6.82 9.99
N LEU A 38 0.12 6.80 8.66
CA LEU A 38 1.19 6.30 7.81
C LEU A 38 2.32 7.35 7.69
N PRO A 39 3.59 6.90 7.66
CA PRO A 39 4.73 7.76 7.37
C PRO A 39 4.74 8.20 5.90
N ASN A 40 5.56 9.18 5.54
CA ASN A 40 5.89 9.45 4.14
C ASN A 40 7.42 9.41 3.97
N PRO A 41 7.99 8.49 3.19
CA PRO A 41 7.34 7.49 2.34
C PRO A 41 6.84 6.25 3.12
N VAL A 42 5.85 5.55 2.56
CA VAL A 42 5.24 4.32 3.09
C VAL A 42 5.88 3.10 2.44
N ASP A 43 6.37 2.18 3.26
CA ASP A 43 6.82 0.87 2.76
C ASP A 43 5.64 -0.10 2.54
N VAL A 44 5.79 -1.05 1.60
CA VAL A 44 4.80 -2.13 1.35
C VAL A 44 4.36 -2.83 2.63
N ASP A 45 5.30 -3.24 3.49
CA ASP A 45 4.96 -3.97 4.72
C ASP A 45 4.15 -3.09 5.68
N GLN A 46 4.40 -1.78 5.70
CA GLN A 46 3.65 -0.83 6.52
C GLN A 46 2.23 -0.62 5.98
N ALA A 47 2.06 -0.51 4.65
CA ALA A 47 0.76 -0.45 4.01
C ALA A 47 -0.03 -1.75 4.28
N TRP A 48 0.63 -2.91 4.22
CA TRP A 48 0.03 -4.22 4.53
C TRP A 48 -0.43 -4.33 5.98
N ALA A 49 0.42 -3.92 6.93
CA ALA A 49 0.07 -3.90 8.34
C ALA A 49 -1.12 -2.99 8.62
N PHE A 50 -1.19 -1.83 7.95
CA PHE A 50 -2.32 -0.91 8.04
C PHE A 50 -3.61 -1.55 7.51
N CYS A 51 -3.60 -2.07 6.29
CA CYS A 51 -4.80 -2.65 5.67
C CYS A 51 -5.34 -3.85 6.45
N ARG A 52 -4.46 -4.73 6.96
CA ARG A 52 -4.86 -5.85 7.84
C ARG A 52 -5.56 -5.38 9.12
N ARG A 53 -5.14 -4.26 9.71
CA ARG A 53 -5.80 -3.70 10.91
C ARG A 53 -7.20 -3.16 10.61
N HIS A 54 -7.49 -2.84 9.35
CA HIS A 54 -8.76 -2.29 8.89
C HIS A 54 -9.66 -3.30 8.17
N ASP A 55 -9.28 -4.58 8.13
CA ASP A 55 -9.98 -5.64 7.39
C ASP A 55 -10.17 -5.31 5.89
N ILE A 56 -9.23 -4.55 5.33
CA ILE A 56 -9.27 -4.14 3.92
C ILE A 56 -8.62 -5.22 3.07
N GLN A 57 -9.37 -5.77 2.12
CA GLN A 57 -8.87 -6.73 1.14
C GLN A 57 -7.77 -6.07 0.30
N LEU A 58 -6.58 -6.64 0.41
CA LEU A 58 -5.33 -6.07 -0.06
C LEU A 58 -5.11 -6.31 -1.57
N ASP A 59 -5.91 -7.19 -2.17
CA ASP A 59 -5.79 -7.65 -3.56
C ASP A 59 -6.00 -6.50 -4.57
N ASP A 60 -6.98 -5.62 -4.29
CA ASP A 60 -7.24 -4.40 -5.07
C ASP A 60 -6.14 -3.35 -4.93
N LEU A 61 -5.49 -3.31 -3.76
CA LEU A 61 -4.42 -2.38 -3.42
C LEU A 61 -3.08 -2.79 -4.04
N ILE A 62 -2.73 -4.07 -3.99
CA ILE A 62 -1.49 -4.62 -4.56
C ILE A 62 -1.50 -4.54 -6.09
N SER A 63 -2.64 -4.80 -6.72
CA SER A 63 -2.81 -4.65 -8.17
C SER A 63 -2.55 -3.21 -8.64
N GLY A 64 -2.88 -2.21 -7.82
CA GLY A 64 -2.60 -0.79 -8.10
C GLY A 64 -1.19 -0.32 -7.70
N MET A 65 -0.59 -0.91 -6.66
CA MET A 65 0.74 -0.53 -6.17
C MET A 65 1.88 -1.22 -6.93
N GLY A 66 1.68 -2.42 -7.47
CA GLY A 66 2.76 -3.21 -8.09
C GLY A 66 2.34 -4.12 -9.23
N GLY A 67 1.21 -3.86 -9.90
CA GLY A 67 0.68 -4.69 -10.96
C GLY A 67 1.09 -4.26 -12.37
N SER A 68 2.27 -4.64 -12.82
CA SER A 68 2.43 -5.12 -14.21
C SER A 68 3.58 -6.13 -14.27
N PRO A 69 3.39 -7.25 -15.01
CA PRO A 69 4.39 -8.32 -15.15
C PRO A 69 5.71 -7.85 -15.76
#